data_AF-A0A537A1D6-F1
#
_entry.id   AF-A0A537A1D6-F1
#
_cell.length_a   1.000
_cell.length_b   1.000
_cell.length_c   1.000
_cell.angle_alpha   90.00
_cell.angle_beta   90.00
_cell.angle_gamma   90.00
#
_symmetry.space_group_name_H-M   'P 1'
#
loop_
_entity.id
_entity.type
_entity.pdbx_description
1 polymer ?
#
loop_
_entity_poly.entity_id
_entity_poly.type
_entity_poly.pdbx_seq_one_letter_code
_entity_poly.pdbx_strand_id
1 'polypeptide(L)'
;MDIFTEARNLVERYQKGDAFRLHVHARLALVVPMLVLYFAFSIALSLGLFAVMGTSGLGVFLAMVLVPFVLLGSFALQAYLFFSWLELRALEPMLAHKAAPVHKTRIARLRSRLGRPPPIPWIAAALLLFLPLLLLAAASLKAASLVLAAAVLAPVAYALLDSHQP
;
A
#
# COMPACT_ATOMS: atom_id res chain seq x y z
N MET A 1 -2.07 4.22 19.40
CA MET A 1 -0.97 4.95 18.73
C MET A 1 -1.57 5.77 17.62
N ASP A 2 -1.16 7.03 17.51
CA ASP A 2 -1.78 8.01 16.60
C ASP A 2 -1.16 7.92 15.20
N ILE A 3 -1.98 7.71 14.18
CA ILE A 3 -1.56 7.47 12.78
C ILE A 3 -0.77 8.67 12.26
N PHE A 4 -1.16 9.87 12.67
CA PHE A 4 -0.51 11.11 12.26
C PHE A 4 0.92 11.21 12.79
N THR A 5 1.15 10.76 14.03
CA THR A 5 2.48 10.73 14.63
C THR A 5 3.40 9.74 13.91
N GLU A 6 2.89 8.55 13.56
CA GLU A 6 3.66 7.54 12.84
C GLU A 6 3.98 7.99 11.40
N ALA A 7 3.02 8.60 10.70
CA ALA A 7 3.23 9.18 9.38
C ALA A 7 4.25 10.31 9.39
N ARG A 8 4.16 11.22 10.37
CA ARG A 8 5.15 12.30 10.55
C ARG A 8 6.55 11.74 10.84
N ASN A 9 6.64 10.74 11.71
CA ASN A 9 7.91 10.09 12.03
C ASN A 9 8.52 9.42 10.79
N LEU A 10 7.71 8.80 9.93
CA LEU A 10 8.17 8.22 8.67
C LEU A 10 8.74 9.28 7.72
N VAL A 11 8.06 10.42 7.57
CA VAL A 11 8.55 11.54 6.76
C VAL A 11 9.85 12.09 7.33
N GLU A 12 9.94 12.23 8.64
CA GLU A 12 11.15 12.72 9.32
C GLU A 12 12.32 11.74 9.14
N ARG A 13 12.07 10.42 9.18
CA ARG A 13 13.08 9.39 8.89
C ARG A 13 13.49 9.37 7.42
N TYR A 14 12.57 9.61 6.48
CA TYR A 14 12.91 9.83 5.08
C TYR A 14 13.78 11.07 4.88
N GLN A 15 13.49 12.17 5.56
CA GLN A 15 14.28 13.40 5.41
C GLN A 15 15.67 13.29 6.05
N LYS A 16 15.80 12.60 7.19
CA LYS A 16 17.06 12.50 7.95
C LYS A 16 17.93 11.29 7.57
N GLY A 17 17.35 10.23 7.02
CA GLY A 17 18.04 8.98 6.71
C GLY A 17 18.52 8.91 5.26
N ASP A 18 19.79 9.23 5.02
CA ASP A 18 20.40 9.13 3.68
C ASP A 18 20.28 7.72 3.08
N ALA A 19 20.41 6.68 3.90
CA ALA A 19 20.28 5.29 3.46
C ALA A 19 18.87 4.96 2.91
N PHE A 20 17.81 5.50 3.52
CA PHE A 20 16.43 5.25 3.06
C PHE A 20 16.15 6.01 1.76
N ARG A 21 16.58 7.27 1.66
CA ARG A 21 16.48 8.05 0.41
C ARG A 21 17.23 7.40 -0.73
N LEU A 22 18.45 6.93 -0.49
CA LEU A 22 19.29 6.31 -1.52
C LEU A 22 18.70 4.97 -1.98
N HIS A 23 18.09 4.20 -1.06
CA HIS A 23 17.35 2.98 -1.39
C HIS A 23 16.12 3.25 -2.25
N VAL A 24 15.33 4.28 -1.93
CA VAL A 24 14.17 4.69 -2.73
C VAL A 24 14.60 5.23 -4.10
N HIS A 25 15.64 6.06 -4.14
CA HIS A 25 16.18 6.62 -5.39
C HIS A 25 16.71 5.55 -6.34
N ALA A 26 17.46 4.57 -5.81
CA ALA A 26 17.96 3.46 -6.61
C ALA A 26 16.83 2.62 -7.23
N ARG A 27 15.65 2.61 -6.60
CA ARG A 27 14.51 1.77 -6.99
C ARG A 27 13.32 2.59 -7.52
N LEU A 28 13.55 3.84 -7.95
CA LEU A 28 12.49 4.72 -8.47
C LEU A 28 11.69 4.08 -9.62
N ALA A 29 12.38 3.32 -10.49
CA ALA A 29 11.75 2.61 -11.60
C ALA A 29 10.69 1.59 -11.16
N LEU A 30 10.75 1.09 -9.92
CA LEU A 30 9.76 0.18 -9.33
C LEU A 30 8.77 0.92 -8.42
N VAL A 31 9.23 1.94 -7.70
CA VAL A 31 8.41 2.74 -6.78
C VAL A 31 7.36 3.55 -7.54
N VAL A 32 7.73 4.22 -8.63
CA VAL A 32 6.80 5.08 -9.39
C VAL A 32 5.63 4.30 -9.97
N PRO A 33 5.81 3.17 -10.69
CA PRO A 33 4.69 2.35 -11.15
C PRO A 33 3.80 1.87 -10.01
N MET A 34 4.37 1.59 -8.84
CA MET A 34 3.62 1.16 -7.67
C MET A 34 2.69 2.26 -7.15
N LEU A 35 3.19 3.50 -7.08
CA LEU A 35 2.38 4.66 -6.70
C LEU A 35 1.28 4.94 -7.74
N VAL A 36 1.58 4.80 -9.03
CA VAL A 36 0.57 4.92 -10.10
C VAL A 36 -0.52 3.86 -9.93
N LEU A 37 -0.14 2.62 -9.63
CA LEU A 37 -1.08 1.54 -9.39
C LEU A 37 -1.97 1.81 -8.16
N TYR A 38 -1.38 2.29 -7.06
CA TYR A 38 -2.15 2.68 -5.87
C TYR A 38 -3.10 3.84 -6.15
N PHE A 39 -2.66 4.84 -6.92
CA PHE A 39 -3.54 5.92 -7.35
C PHE A 39 -4.72 5.40 -8.19
N ALA A 40 -4.47 4.45 -9.10
CA ALA A 40 -5.53 3.78 -9.87
C ALA A 40 -6.50 3.00 -8.95
N PHE A 41 -6.01 2.33 -7.91
CA PHE A 41 -6.86 1.69 -6.91
C PHE A 41 -7.72 2.70 -6.17
N SER A 42 -7.15 3.81 -5.72
CA SER A 42 -7.90 4.89 -5.06
C SER A 42 -9.04 5.43 -5.93
N ILE A 43 -8.80 5.60 -7.24
CA ILE A 43 -9.86 5.98 -8.18
C ILE A 43 -10.95 4.90 -8.22
N ALA A 44 -10.58 3.63 -8.37
CA ALA A 44 -11.55 2.53 -8.44
C ALA A 44 -12.40 2.43 -7.17
N LEU A 45 -11.77 2.57 -5.99
CA LEU A 45 -12.46 2.59 -4.70
C LEU A 45 -13.43 3.77 -4.60
N SER A 46 -13.02 4.96 -5.02
CA SER A 46 -13.89 6.15 -5.03
C SER A 46 -15.07 6.02 -6.01
N LEU A 47 -14.87 5.37 -7.16
CA LEU A 47 -15.97 5.08 -8.10
C LEU A 47 -17.02 4.13 -7.49
N GLY A 48 -16.59 3.23 -6.59
CA GLY A 48 -17.49 2.37 -5.83
C GLY A 48 -18.53 3.15 -5.01
N LEU A 49 -18.19 4.35 -4.50
CA LEU A 49 -19.15 5.20 -3.79
C LEU A 49 -20.26 5.70 -4.71
N PHE A 50 -19.89 6.22 -5.89
CA PHE A 50 -20.89 6.72 -6.85
C PHE A 50 -21.81 5.61 -7.36
N ALA A 51 -21.29 4.40 -7.53
CA ALA A 51 -22.10 3.28 -8.00
C ALA A 51 -23.22 2.89 -7.01
N VAL A 52 -22.99 3.05 -5.70
CA VAL A 52 -23.99 2.71 -4.67
C VAL A 52 -24.84 3.92 -4.28
N MET A 53 -24.23 5.09 -4.13
CA MET A 53 -24.90 6.30 -3.64
C MET A 53 -25.51 7.16 -4.76
N GLY A 54 -25.19 6.88 -6.03
CA GLY A 54 -25.63 7.68 -7.18
C GLY A 54 -27.11 7.56 -7.55
N THR A 55 -27.90 6.80 -6.80
CA THR A 55 -29.32 6.53 -7.07
C THR A 55 -30.28 7.61 -6.58
N SER A 56 -29.80 8.54 -5.73
CA SER A 56 -30.61 9.65 -5.20
C SER A 56 -29.80 10.95 -5.16
N GLY A 57 -30.48 12.09 -5.23
CA GLY A 57 -29.81 13.40 -5.18
C GLY A 57 -28.99 13.60 -3.90
N LEU A 58 -29.50 13.16 -2.75
CA LEU A 58 -28.78 13.18 -1.47
C LEU A 58 -27.57 12.25 -1.48
N GLY A 59 -27.71 11.06 -2.05
CA GLY A 59 -26.59 10.11 -2.16
C GLY A 59 -25.47 10.61 -3.07
N VAL A 60 -25.80 11.25 -4.20
CA VAL A 60 -24.81 11.91 -5.07
C VAL A 60 -24.07 13.01 -4.31
N PHE A 61 -24.79 13.87 -3.59
CA PHE A 61 -24.17 14.90 -2.76
C PHE A 61 -23.19 14.30 -1.74
N LEU A 62 -23.61 13.25 -1.03
CA LEU A 62 -22.76 12.58 -0.04
C LEU A 62 -21.54 11.91 -0.69
N ALA A 63 -21.70 11.30 -1.86
CA ALA A 63 -20.59 10.75 -2.63
C ALA A 63 -19.60 11.85 -3.05
N MET A 64 -20.07 13.00 -3.54
CA MET A 64 -19.20 14.13 -3.90
C MET A 64 -18.38 14.64 -2.72
N VAL A 65 -18.97 14.65 -1.52
CA VAL A 65 -18.25 15.02 -0.29
C VAL A 65 -17.23 13.95 0.10
N LEU A 66 -17.59 12.66 0.06
CA LEU A 66 -16.74 11.56 0.54
C LEU A 66 -15.61 11.16 -0.42
N VAL A 67 -15.84 11.28 -1.73
CA VAL A 67 -14.88 10.88 -2.78
C VAL A 67 -13.48 11.47 -2.60
N PRO A 68 -13.27 12.77 -2.33
CA PRO A 68 -11.92 13.30 -2.11
C PRO A 68 -11.24 12.68 -0.89
N PHE A 69 -11.98 12.40 0.18
CA PHE A 69 -11.43 11.76 1.39
C PHE A 69 -11.06 10.30 1.12
N VAL A 70 -11.91 9.56 0.42
CA VAL A 70 -11.61 8.17 0.05
C VAL A 70 -10.45 8.12 -0.93
N LEU A 71 -10.42 8.99 -1.93
CA LEU A 71 -9.37 9.01 -2.95
C LEU A 71 -8.01 9.35 -2.34
N LEU A 72 -7.91 10.50 -1.65
CA LEU A 72 -6.66 10.96 -1.04
C LEU A 72 -6.27 10.08 0.16
N GLY A 73 -7.25 9.70 0.99
CA GLY A 73 -7.01 8.90 2.18
C GLY A 73 -6.56 7.48 1.86
N SER A 74 -7.20 6.81 0.88
CA SER A 74 -6.79 5.47 0.45
C SER A 74 -5.40 5.50 -0.19
N PHE A 75 -5.13 6.50 -1.05
CA PHE A 75 -3.83 6.66 -1.69
C PHE A 75 -2.73 6.90 -0.65
N ALA A 76 -2.95 7.86 0.25
CA ALA A 76 -2.00 8.20 1.31
C ALA A 76 -1.74 7.01 2.23
N LEU A 77 -2.78 6.25 2.59
CA LEU A 77 -2.63 5.06 3.43
C LEU A 77 -1.85 3.96 2.72
N GLN A 78 -2.13 3.69 1.46
CA GLN A 78 -1.39 2.70 0.67
C GLN A 78 0.08 3.10 0.51
N ALA A 79 0.34 4.38 0.18
CA ALA A 79 1.68 4.91 0.08
C ALA A 79 2.41 4.83 1.43
N TYR A 80 1.77 5.20 2.52
CA TYR A 80 2.32 5.08 3.89
C TYR A 80 2.72 3.64 4.20
N LEU A 81 1.80 2.68 4.01
CA LEU A 81 2.07 1.26 4.25
C LEU A 81 3.25 0.77 3.40
N PHE A 82 3.28 1.17 2.13
CA PHE A 82 4.35 0.78 1.22
C PHE A 82 5.71 1.37 1.60
N PHE A 83 5.78 2.66 1.94
CA PHE A 83 7.02 3.28 2.38
C PHE A 83 7.49 2.77 3.74
N SER A 84 6.59 2.54 4.69
CA SER A 84 6.93 1.86 5.96
C SER A 84 7.47 0.46 5.72
N TRP A 85 6.93 -0.25 4.73
CA TRP A 85 7.43 -1.56 4.33
C TRP A 85 8.81 -1.50 3.67
N LEU A 86 9.05 -0.53 2.79
CA LEU A 86 10.37 -0.29 2.19
C LEU A 86 11.42 0.11 3.24
N GLU A 87 11.04 0.93 4.22
CA GLU A 87 11.92 1.30 5.33
C GLU A 87 12.40 0.05 6.09
N LEU A 88 11.48 -0.85 6.44
CA LEU A 88 11.82 -2.12 7.11
C LEU A 88 12.76 -2.98 6.25
N ARG A 89 12.54 -3.05 4.93
CA ARG A 89 13.40 -3.81 4.01
C ARG A 89 14.77 -3.18 3.79
N ALA A 90 14.87 -1.85 3.79
CA ALA A 90 16.16 -1.16 3.70
C ALA A 90 17.04 -1.41 4.95
N LEU A 91 16.41 -1.64 6.10
CA LEU A 91 17.09 -1.93 7.37
C LEU A 91 17.50 -3.41 7.53
N GLU A 92 16.84 -4.33 6.83
CA GLU A 92 17.15 -5.77 6.90
C GLU A 92 18.62 -6.12 6.60
N PRO A 93 19.28 -5.65 5.52
CA PRO A 93 20.68 -5.98 5.26
C PRO A 93 21.66 -5.46 6.33
N MET A 94 21.33 -4.36 7.01
CA MET A 94 22.13 -3.85 8.14
C MET A 94 22.03 -4.78 9.36
N LEU A 95 20.88 -5.43 9.55
CA LEU A 95 20.63 -6.38 10.64
C LEU A 95 21.00 -7.83 10.29
N ALA A 96 21.13 -8.16 9.00
CA ALA A 96 21.33 -9.52 8.49
C ALA A 96 22.74 -10.10 8.71
N HIS A 97 23.69 -9.32 9.21
CA HIS A 97 25.08 -9.74 9.50
C HIS A 97 25.19 -10.90 10.53
N LYS A 98 24.09 -11.43 11.07
CA LYS A 98 24.07 -12.46 12.12
C LYS A 98 23.34 -13.78 11.79
N ALA A 99 22.75 -13.98 10.60
CA ALA A 99 21.91 -15.16 10.35
C ALA A 99 22.54 -16.18 9.38
N ALA A 100 22.76 -17.41 9.86
CA ALA A 100 23.24 -18.55 9.06
C ALA A 100 22.21 -19.02 8.00
N PRO A 101 22.64 -19.58 6.86
CA PRO A 101 21.76 -20.02 5.79
C PRO A 101 20.99 -21.30 6.18
N VAL A 102 19.69 -21.18 6.44
CA VAL A 102 18.78 -22.31 6.63
C VAL A 102 18.09 -22.65 5.31
N HIS A 103 17.98 -23.93 4.97
CA HIS A 103 17.30 -24.41 3.76
C HIS A 103 15.80 -24.05 3.81
N LYS A 104 15.38 -23.03 3.06
CA LYS A 104 14.01 -22.50 3.10
C LYS A 104 13.12 -23.09 1.98
N THR A 105 11.91 -23.53 2.36
CA THR A 105 10.82 -23.89 1.43
C THR A 105 10.47 -22.71 0.51
N ARG A 106 9.77 -22.93 -0.62
CA ARG A 106 9.40 -21.83 -1.55
C ARG A 106 8.63 -20.72 -0.86
N ILE A 107 7.70 -21.07 0.04
CA ILE A 107 6.91 -20.10 0.83
C ILE A 107 7.80 -19.35 1.82
N ALA A 108 8.72 -20.04 2.50
CA ALA A 108 9.67 -19.40 3.41
C ALA A 108 10.65 -18.47 2.68
N ARG A 109 11.04 -18.79 1.44
CA ARG A 109 11.82 -17.91 0.57
C ARG A 109 11.04 -16.67 0.17
N LEU A 110 9.78 -16.82 -0.24
CA LEU A 110 8.93 -15.68 -0.59
C LEU A 110 8.70 -14.77 0.62
N ARG A 111 8.41 -15.35 1.79
CA ARG A 111 8.26 -14.61 3.05
C ARG A 111 9.54 -13.86 3.43
N SER A 112 10.71 -14.46 3.24
CA SER A 112 11.98 -13.75 3.47
C SER A 112 12.25 -12.63 2.47
N ARG A 113 11.71 -12.70 1.24
CA ARG A 113 11.83 -11.62 0.25
C ARG A 113 10.85 -10.48 0.55
N LEU A 114 9.65 -10.82 1.00
CA LEU A 114 8.65 -9.84 1.44
C LEU A 114 9.07 -9.12 2.72
N GLY A 115 9.95 -9.67 3.54
CA GLY A 115 10.38 -9.04 4.79
C GLY A 115 9.25 -8.96 5.82
N ARG A 116 9.41 -8.08 6.81
CA ARG A 116 8.40 -7.87 7.87
C ARG A 116 7.27 -6.95 7.38
N PRO A 117 6.00 -7.26 7.71
CA PRO A 117 4.89 -6.39 7.37
C PRO A 117 4.99 -5.07 8.17
N PRO A 118 4.61 -3.93 7.56
CA PRO A 118 4.57 -2.65 8.25
C PRO A 118 3.46 -2.64 9.31
N PRO A 119 3.53 -1.74 10.32
CA PRO A 119 2.43 -1.56 11.26
C PRO A 119 1.19 -1.02 10.53
N ILE A 120 0.10 -1.80 10.55
CA ILE A 120 -1.13 -1.47 9.83
C ILE A 120 -2.05 -0.67 10.75
N PRO A 121 -2.45 0.56 10.38
CA PRO A 121 -3.46 1.31 11.11
C PRO A 121 -4.85 0.75 10.76
N TRP A 122 -5.28 -0.27 11.51
CA TRP A 122 -6.48 -1.07 11.22
C TRP A 122 -7.75 -0.25 11.00
N ILE A 123 -7.97 0.82 11.79
CA ILE A 123 -9.16 1.66 11.66
C ILE A 123 -9.16 2.38 10.30
N ALA A 124 -8.05 3.00 9.92
CA ALA A 124 -7.92 3.67 8.63
C ALA A 124 -8.01 2.67 7.47
N ALA A 125 -7.41 1.48 7.61
CA ALA A 125 -7.51 0.43 6.60
C ALA A 125 -8.96 -0.07 6.43
N ALA A 126 -9.71 -0.21 7.52
CA ALA A 126 -11.10 -0.59 7.47
C ALA A 126 -11.95 0.47 6.77
N LEU A 127 -11.77 1.76 7.10
CA LEU A 127 -12.60 2.85 6.59
C LEU A 127 -12.24 3.31 5.17
N LEU A 128 -10.94 3.34 4.84
CA LEU A 128 -10.45 3.93 3.59
C LEU A 128 -10.13 2.89 2.51
N LEU A 129 -9.98 1.62 2.87
CA LEU A 129 -9.72 0.54 1.91
C LEU A 129 -10.83 -0.49 1.91
N PHE A 130 -11.12 -1.10 3.06
CA PHE A 130 -12.03 -2.23 3.12
C PHE A 130 -13.48 -1.83 2.83
N LEU A 131 -13.99 -0.78 3.48
CA LEU A 131 -15.35 -0.31 3.27
C LEU A 131 -15.59 0.13 1.81
N PRO A 132 -14.74 0.98 1.19
CA PRO A 132 -14.87 1.31 -0.23
C PRO A 132 -14.74 0.10 -1.16
N LEU A 133 -13.92 -0.89 -0.79
CA LEU A 133 -13.79 -2.12 -1.56
C LEU A 133 -15.07 -2.96 -1.50
N LEU A 134 -15.76 -3.02 -0.35
CA LEU A 134 -17.05 -3.68 -0.23
C LEU A 134 -18.12 -2.95 -1.06
N LEU A 135 -18.14 -1.62 -1.06
CA LEU A 135 -19.03 -0.84 -1.91
C LEU A 135 -18.75 -1.10 -3.40
N LEU A 136 -17.46 -1.16 -3.78
CA LEU A 136 -17.06 -1.53 -5.13
C LEU A 136 -17.47 -2.98 -5.46
N ALA A 137 -17.40 -3.91 -4.52
CA ALA A 137 -17.82 -5.30 -4.71
C ALA A 137 -19.34 -5.42 -4.89
N ALA A 138 -20.11 -4.63 -4.13
CA ALA A 138 -21.56 -4.52 -4.27
C ALA A 138 -21.96 -3.96 -5.64
N ALA A 139 -21.17 -3.05 -6.20
CA ALA A 139 -21.37 -2.52 -7.55
C ALA A 139 -20.87 -3.46 -8.67
N SER A 140 -19.69 -4.07 -8.48
CA SER A 140 -19.04 -4.95 -9.43
C SER A 140 -18.01 -5.85 -8.74
N LEU A 141 -18.41 -7.11 -8.49
CA LEU A 141 -17.53 -8.11 -7.92
C LEU A 141 -16.27 -8.34 -8.79
N LYS A 142 -16.38 -8.18 -10.12
CA LYS A 142 -15.25 -8.29 -11.05
C LYS A 142 -14.23 -7.17 -10.84
N ALA A 143 -14.68 -5.93 -10.65
CA ALA A 143 -13.77 -4.81 -10.40
C ALA A 143 -13.11 -4.95 -9.03
N ALA A 144 -13.88 -5.30 -8.00
CA ALA A 144 -13.35 -5.50 -6.65
C ALA A 144 -12.34 -6.66 -6.59
N SER A 145 -12.62 -7.78 -7.25
CA SER A 145 -11.70 -8.92 -7.29
C SER A 145 -10.42 -8.59 -8.06
N LEU A 146 -10.50 -7.83 -9.14
CA LEU A 146 -9.33 -7.33 -9.86
C LEU A 146 -8.47 -6.43 -8.97
N VAL A 147 -9.07 -5.44 -8.31
CA VAL A 147 -8.37 -4.54 -7.38
C VAL A 147 -7.73 -5.33 -6.23
N LEU A 148 -8.47 -6.28 -5.64
CA LEU A 148 -7.95 -7.12 -4.55
C LEU A 148 -6.78 -7.99 -5.02
N ALA A 149 -6.92 -8.67 -6.16
CA ALA A 149 -5.86 -9.50 -6.72
C ALA A 149 -4.62 -8.65 -7.04
N ALA A 150 -4.80 -7.49 -7.66
CA ALA A 150 -3.71 -6.58 -7.96
C ALA A 150 -3.06 -6.02 -6.69
N ALA A 151 -3.84 -5.68 -5.65
CA ALA A 151 -3.30 -5.20 -4.36
C ALA A 151 -2.45 -6.24 -3.63
N VAL A 152 -2.77 -7.54 -3.78
CA VAL A 152 -1.97 -8.64 -3.21
C VAL A 152 -0.77 -8.97 -4.08
N LEU A 153 -0.94 -9.01 -5.41
CA LEU A 153 0.11 -9.38 -6.35
C LEU A 153 1.16 -8.29 -6.51
N ALA A 154 0.79 -7.02 -6.41
CA ALA A 154 1.71 -5.92 -6.60
C ALA A 154 2.92 -5.95 -5.63
N PRO A 155 2.76 -6.07 -4.29
CA PRO A 155 3.91 -6.11 -3.38
C PRO A 155 4.75 -7.38 -3.59
N VAL A 156 4.12 -8.48 -4.02
CA VAL A 156 4.83 -9.71 -4.39
C VAL A 156 5.67 -9.48 -5.65
N ALA A 157 5.09 -8.90 -6.69
CA ALA A 157 5.78 -8.57 -7.94
C ALA A 157 6.93 -7.58 -7.68
N TYR A 158 6.69 -6.55 -6.87
CA TYR A 158 7.73 -5.64 -6.42
C TYR A 158 8.88 -6.41 -5.75
N ALA A 159 8.61 -7.21 -4.71
CA ALA A 159 9.64 -7.95 -3.98
C ALA A 159 10.44 -8.93 -4.88
N LEU A 160 9.81 -9.48 -5.92
CA LEU A 160 10.48 -10.35 -6.88
C LEU A 160 11.41 -9.58 -7.82
N LEU A 161 10.93 -8.48 -8.41
CA LEU A 161 11.72 -7.63 -9.32
C LEU A 161 12.88 -6.94 -8.59
N ASP A 162 12.62 -6.51 -7.37
CA ASP A 162 13.55 -5.86 -6.46
C ASP A 162 14.78 -6.72 -6.14
N SER A 163 14.57 -8.03 -6.00
CA SER A 163 15.63 -9.02 -5.74
C SER A 163 16.49 -9.39 -6.94
N HIS A 164 16.19 -8.82 -8.12
CA HIS A 164 16.94 -9.02 -9.36
C HIS A 164 17.76 -7.80 -9.79
N GLN A 165 17.67 -6.70 -9.05
CA GLN A 165 18.56 -5.55 -9.25
C GLN A 165 19.78 -5.69 -8.31
N PRO A 166 21.01 -5.70 -8.86
CA PRO A 166 22.25 -5.93 -8.10
C PRO A 166 22.56 -4.82 -7.09
#